data_AF-A0A8D2QEY5-F1
#
_entry.id   AF-A0A8D2QEY5-F1
#
_cell.length_a   1.000
_cell.length_b   1.000
_cell.length_c   1.000
_cell.angle_alpha   90.00
_cell.angle_beta   90.00
_cell.angle_gamma   90.00
#
_symmetry.space_group_name_H-M   'P 1'
#
loop_
_entity.id
_entity.type
_entity.pdbx_description
1 polymer ?
#
loop_
_entity_poly.entity_id
_entity_poly.type
_entity_poly.pdbx_seq_one_letter_code
_entity_poly.pdbx_strand_id
1 'polypeptide(L)'
;KRSFPVLFLGKGGALAADIDIDTVGTEGWGEDAELQLDEDGFVDAGEGFGEEGAGKGQEEGGGWEVEEDLDLPPELDVPAGPAGTAEDGFFVPPTKGTSPAQVWCNNSQLPVDHILAGSFETAMRLLHDQVGVTNFGPYKQLFLQTFSRGRTTFQALPSLPAMYGFPHRNWKEAGLKNALPAVGLKLNDLIQRLQLCYQLTTAGKFEEAVEKFRLILLSVPLLVVDNKQEIAEVR
;
A
#
# COMPACT_ATOMS: atom_id res chain seq x y z
N LYS A 1 -13.27 -25.68 16.35
CA LYS A 1 -13.81 -24.34 15.99
C LYS A 1 -13.27 -23.33 16.98
N ARG A 2 -12.14 -22.69 16.69
CA ARG A 2 -11.60 -21.58 17.47
C ARG A 2 -11.44 -20.42 16.50
N SER A 3 -12.37 -19.48 16.61
CA SER A 3 -12.44 -18.26 15.81
C SER A 3 -11.52 -17.23 16.46
N PHE A 4 -10.52 -16.75 15.74
CA PHE A 4 -9.70 -15.63 16.17
C PHE A 4 -10.42 -14.31 15.81
N PRO A 5 -10.50 -13.32 16.72
CA PRO A 5 -11.24 -12.10 16.48
C PRO A 5 -10.48 -11.15 15.54
N VAL A 6 -11.21 -10.63 14.55
CA VAL A 6 -10.81 -9.54 13.65
C VAL A 6 -10.92 -8.23 14.44
N LEU A 7 -9.82 -7.46 14.53
CA LEU A 7 -9.82 -6.14 15.16
C LEU A 7 -10.46 -5.12 14.22
N PHE A 8 -11.66 -4.67 14.56
CA PHE A 8 -12.29 -3.48 13.98
C PHE A 8 -11.82 -2.24 14.76
N LEU A 9 -11.27 -1.26 14.05
CA LEU A 9 -10.96 0.06 14.61
C LEU A 9 -12.27 0.86 14.73
N GLY A 10 -12.88 0.80 15.91
CA GLY A 10 -14.10 1.55 16.24
C GLY A 10 -13.78 2.96 16.71
N LYS A 11 -14.33 3.94 15.98
CA LYS A 11 -14.36 5.37 16.32
C LYS A 11 -15.51 5.60 17.30
N GLY A 12 -15.24 6.12 18.50
CA GLY A 12 -16.24 6.48 19.51
C GLY A 12 -15.64 7.49 20.48
N GLY A 13 -16.31 8.62 20.68
CA GLY A 13 -15.75 9.83 21.28
C GLY A 13 -16.27 10.23 22.66
N ALA A 14 -15.87 11.47 22.99
CA ALA A 14 -16.30 12.42 24.02
C ALA A 14 -15.97 12.15 25.50
N LEU A 15 -15.23 13.07 26.16
CA LEU A 15 -15.81 14.17 26.97
C LEU A 15 -14.73 15.09 27.60
N ALA A 16 -15.07 16.40 27.60
CA ALA A 16 -14.80 17.52 28.54
C ALA A 16 -13.45 17.59 29.30
N ALA A 17 -12.61 18.61 29.09
CA ALA A 17 -12.70 20.04 29.49
C ALA A 17 -12.20 20.30 30.92
N ASP A 18 -11.06 21.01 31.01
CA ASP A 18 -10.75 21.99 32.05
C ASP A 18 -9.93 23.11 31.38
N ILE A 19 -10.50 24.32 31.41
CA ILE A 19 -9.93 25.57 30.89
C ILE A 19 -9.48 26.36 32.11
N ASP A 20 -8.21 26.75 32.14
CA ASP A 20 -7.70 27.79 33.02
C ASP A 20 -6.88 28.76 32.16
N ILE A 21 -7.51 29.87 31.75
CA ILE A 21 -6.90 30.92 30.94
C ILE A 21 -7.21 32.29 31.54
N ASP A 22 -6.47 32.62 32.59
CA ASP A 22 -6.30 34.00 33.04
C ASP A 22 -5.15 34.63 32.25
N THR A 23 -5.48 35.50 31.28
CA THR A 23 -4.74 36.74 30.97
C THR A 23 -5.48 37.54 29.91
N VAL A 24 -6.26 38.52 30.40
CA VAL A 24 -6.94 39.57 29.65
C VAL A 24 -5.93 40.51 28.99
N GLY A 25 -6.13 40.79 27.71
CA GLY A 25 -5.38 41.79 26.94
C GLY A 25 -6.00 42.05 25.57
N THR A 26 -7.24 42.56 25.53
CA THR A 26 -7.91 43.02 24.31
C THR A 26 -7.71 44.53 24.13
N GLU A 27 -6.88 44.90 23.15
CA GLU A 27 -6.81 46.25 22.58
C GLU A 27 -7.89 46.41 21.50
N GLY A 28 -9.03 46.99 21.86
CA GLY A 28 -10.09 47.39 20.94
C GLY A 28 -9.84 48.80 20.41
N TRP A 29 -9.67 48.92 19.10
CA TRP A 29 -9.69 50.19 18.38
C TRP A 29 -11.08 50.41 17.78
N GLY A 30 -11.69 51.57 18.05
CA GLY A 30 -12.83 52.07 17.28
C GLY A 30 -14.15 52.18 18.03
N GLU A 31 -14.11 52.69 19.26
CA GLU A 31 -15.24 53.40 19.84
C GLU A 31 -15.41 54.73 19.08
N ASP A 32 -16.67 55.08 18.83
CA ASP A 32 -17.21 56.39 18.42
C ASP A 32 -17.57 56.62 16.93
N ALA A 33 -18.84 56.36 16.62
CA ALA A 33 -19.63 57.16 15.68
C ALA A 33 -21.12 57.00 16.04
N GLU A 34 -21.56 57.78 17.02
CA GLU A 34 -22.98 58.04 17.30
C GLU A 34 -23.70 58.49 16.01
N LEU A 35 -24.49 57.62 15.40
CA LEU A 35 -25.41 58.02 14.33
C LEU A 35 -26.65 58.66 14.96
N GLN A 36 -26.62 60.00 15.00
CA GLN A 36 -27.74 60.87 15.34
C GLN A 36 -28.96 60.55 14.48
N LEU A 37 -30.07 60.27 15.17
CA LEU A 37 -31.43 60.39 14.65
C LEU A 37 -31.74 61.87 14.42
N ASP A 38 -32.16 62.23 13.22
CA ASP A 38 -32.78 63.52 12.92
C ASP A 38 -34.30 63.43 12.66
N GLU A 39 -34.92 64.56 12.93
CA GLU A 39 -36.32 64.79 13.29
C GLU A 39 -37.26 64.83 12.08
N ASP A 40 -37.40 63.71 11.35
CA ASP A 40 -38.51 63.47 10.43
C ASP A 40 -38.72 61.95 10.26
N GLY A 41 -39.40 61.35 11.24
CA GLY A 41 -39.50 59.90 11.39
C GLY A 41 -40.32 59.20 10.30
N PHE A 42 -39.72 58.20 9.64
CA PHE A 42 -40.33 56.95 9.16
C PHE A 42 -39.31 56.11 8.38
N VAL A 43 -38.89 54.95 8.89
CA VAL A 43 -38.65 53.76 8.06
C VAL A 43 -39.29 52.56 8.74
N ASP A 44 -40.46 52.23 8.22
CA ASP A 44 -41.35 51.15 8.61
C ASP A 44 -40.74 49.79 8.26
N ALA A 45 -40.53 48.98 9.30
CA ALA A 45 -40.46 47.54 9.19
C ALA A 45 -41.90 47.02 9.13
N GLY A 46 -42.46 46.91 7.92
CA GLY A 46 -43.87 46.61 7.72
C GLY A 46 -44.14 45.74 6.49
N GLU A 47 -44.71 44.56 6.77
CA GLU A 47 -45.20 43.49 5.90
C GLU A 47 -46.07 43.93 4.71
N GLY A 48 -46.06 43.15 3.61
CA GLY A 48 -47.13 43.22 2.61
C GLY A 48 -47.03 42.21 1.45
N PHE A 49 -48.08 41.38 1.33
CA PHE A 49 -48.45 40.41 0.25
C PHE A 49 -47.75 39.03 0.34
N GLY A 50 -48.35 37.95 0.88
CA GLY A 50 -49.63 37.32 0.50
C GLY A 50 -49.47 36.54 -0.82
N GLU A 51 -49.87 35.29 -1.05
CA GLU A 51 -50.55 34.21 -0.31
C GLU A 51 -50.34 32.93 -1.16
N GLU A 52 -50.12 31.81 -0.49
CA GLU A 52 -50.32 30.40 -0.89
C GLU A 52 -50.00 29.86 -2.30
N GLY A 53 -49.06 28.89 -2.31
CA GLY A 53 -48.93 27.88 -3.36
C GLY A 53 -48.23 26.64 -2.82
N ALA A 54 -48.99 25.73 -2.19
CA ALA A 54 -48.49 24.47 -1.66
C ALA A 54 -47.91 23.56 -2.76
N GLY A 55 -46.62 23.24 -2.67
CA GLY A 55 -45.96 22.23 -3.48
C GLY A 55 -44.80 21.60 -2.71
N LYS A 56 -45.01 20.39 -2.17
CA LYS A 56 -43.92 19.54 -1.70
C LYS A 56 -43.09 19.11 -2.91
N GLY A 57 -41.85 19.58 -2.99
CA GLY A 57 -40.83 19.13 -3.93
C GLY A 57 -39.48 19.19 -3.23
N GLN A 58 -38.84 18.03 -3.13
CA GLN A 58 -37.50 17.79 -2.63
C GLN A 58 -36.44 18.60 -3.38
N GLU A 59 -35.33 18.86 -2.69
CA GLU A 59 -33.97 19.00 -3.23
C GLU A 59 -33.75 20.07 -4.32
N GLU A 60 -33.06 21.15 -3.93
CA GLU A 60 -31.77 21.53 -4.51
C GLU A 60 -31.23 22.75 -3.75
N GLY A 61 -30.85 22.50 -2.50
CA GLY A 61 -29.79 23.32 -1.91
C GLY A 61 -28.50 22.90 -2.61
N GLY A 62 -28.19 23.55 -3.73
CA GLY A 62 -26.88 23.51 -4.38
C GLY A 62 -25.84 24.09 -3.42
N GLY A 63 -25.51 23.31 -2.40
CA GLY A 63 -24.33 23.50 -1.59
C GLY A 63 -23.14 23.44 -2.53
N TRP A 64 -22.17 24.31 -2.30
CA TRP A 64 -20.93 24.32 -3.05
C TRP A 64 -20.32 22.92 -2.98
N GLU A 65 -20.46 22.13 -4.03
CA GLU A 65 -19.58 20.99 -4.31
C GLU A 65 -18.23 21.58 -4.68
N VAL A 66 -17.57 22.19 -3.68
CA VAL A 66 -16.11 22.28 -3.68
C VAL A 66 -15.71 20.84 -3.53
N GLU A 67 -15.36 20.19 -4.65
CA GLU A 67 -14.61 18.95 -4.60
C GLU A 67 -13.50 19.17 -3.56
N GLU A 68 -13.42 18.27 -2.58
CA GLU A 68 -12.61 18.34 -1.36
C GLU A 68 -11.08 18.30 -1.65
N ASP A 69 -10.68 18.76 -2.84
CA ASP A 69 -9.36 18.69 -3.48
C ASP A 69 -8.99 20.08 -4.05
N LEU A 70 -9.19 21.15 -3.27
CA LEU A 70 -8.40 22.37 -3.51
C LEU A 70 -6.97 22.09 -3.01
N ASP A 71 -6.22 21.32 -3.80
CA ASP A 71 -4.80 21.05 -3.56
C ASP A 71 -4.09 22.40 -3.40
N LEU A 72 -3.54 22.65 -2.20
CA LEU A 72 -2.72 23.83 -1.99
C LEU A 72 -1.59 23.80 -3.00
N PRO A 73 -1.32 24.92 -3.70
CA PRO A 73 -0.18 24.98 -4.59
C PRO A 73 1.08 24.58 -3.80
N PRO A 74 1.95 23.73 -4.37
CA PRO A 74 3.05 23.06 -3.67
C PRO A 74 4.05 24.02 -3.02
N GLU A 75 3.96 25.31 -3.33
CA GLU A 75 4.69 26.42 -2.71
C GLU A 75 4.31 26.65 -1.24
N LEU A 76 3.09 26.28 -0.81
CA LEU A 76 2.56 26.58 0.53
C LEU A 76 2.64 25.41 1.54
N ASP A 77 2.89 24.19 1.07
CA ASP A 77 2.93 22.97 1.91
C ASP A 77 4.36 22.53 2.30
N VAL A 78 5.37 23.36 2.01
CA VAL A 78 6.75 23.06 2.40
C VAL A 78 7.05 23.74 3.73
N PRO A 79 7.35 23.01 4.83
CA PRO A 79 7.99 23.64 5.97
C PRO A 79 9.29 24.25 5.48
N ALA A 80 9.51 25.54 5.77
CA ALA A 80 10.70 26.29 5.39
C ALA A 80 11.97 25.65 5.98
N GLY A 81 12.45 24.58 5.36
CA GLY A 81 13.85 24.17 5.41
C GLY A 81 14.70 25.25 4.74
N PRO A 82 16.01 25.33 5.01
CA PRO A 82 16.83 26.43 4.56
C PRO A 82 16.80 26.50 3.03
N ALA A 83 16.00 27.43 2.52
CA ALA A 83 16.01 27.82 1.12
C ALA A 83 17.38 28.45 0.88
N GLY A 84 18.30 27.65 0.35
CA GLY A 84 19.53 28.15 -0.20
C GLY A 84 19.19 29.15 -1.30
N THR A 85 19.63 30.39 -1.12
CA THR A 85 19.61 31.46 -2.10
C THR A 85 20.15 30.93 -3.43
N ALA A 86 19.25 30.72 -4.39
CA ALA A 86 19.57 30.25 -5.73
C ALA A 86 20.09 31.44 -6.55
N GLU A 87 21.36 31.76 -6.35
CA GLU A 87 22.16 32.53 -7.30
C GLU A 87 23.39 31.68 -7.64
N ASP A 88 23.50 31.34 -8.93
CA ASP A 88 24.55 30.54 -9.58
C ASP A 88 24.48 29.00 -9.47
N GLY A 89 24.01 28.36 -10.55
CA GLY A 89 24.46 27.03 -11.04
C GLY A 89 24.60 25.85 -10.06
N PHE A 90 23.88 25.81 -8.94
CA PHE A 90 24.07 24.77 -7.93
C PHE A 90 23.41 23.43 -8.34
N PHE A 91 24.23 22.45 -8.71
CA PHE A 91 23.76 21.09 -8.99
C PHE A 91 23.55 20.31 -7.68
N VAL A 92 22.30 19.94 -7.40
CA VAL A 92 21.96 19.01 -6.31
C VAL A 92 21.77 17.60 -6.89
N PRO A 93 22.53 16.59 -6.43
CA PRO A 93 22.34 15.22 -6.89
C PRO A 93 20.98 14.66 -6.41
N PRO A 94 20.23 13.96 -7.28
CA PRO A 94 18.91 13.43 -6.93
C PRO A 94 19.00 12.28 -5.91
N THR A 95 17.96 12.17 -5.07
CA THR A 95 17.81 11.06 -4.13
C THR A 95 17.32 9.79 -4.82
N LYS A 96 17.74 8.62 -4.32
CA LYS A 96 17.30 7.33 -4.87
C LYS A 96 15.81 7.11 -4.59
N GLY A 97 15.06 6.71 -5.62
CA GLY A 97 13.69 6.22 -5.47
C GLY A 97 13.63 4.81 -4.89
N THR A 98 12.41 4.35 -4.62
CA THR A 98 12.13 2.98 -4.15
C THR A 98 12.50 1.95 -5.22
N SER A 99 13.23 0.90 -4.83
CA SER A 99 13.59 -0.17 -5.76
C SER A 99 12.40 -1.07 -6.09
N PRO A 100 12.31 -1.67 -7.30
CA PRO A 100 11.23 -2.59 -7.64
C PRO A 100 11.12 -3.79 -6.69
N ALA A 101 12.25 -4.30 -6.20
CA ALA A 101 12.27 -5.37 -5.20
C ALA A 101 11.61 -4.96 -3.88
N GLN A 102 11.79 -3.70 -3.44
CA GLN A 102 11.11 -3.20 -2.25
C GLN A 102 9.61 -3.06 -2.49
N VAL A 103 9.19 -2.62 -3.69
CA VAL A 103 7.77 -2.54 -4.06
C VAL A 103 7.11 -3.92 -3.96
N TRP A 104 7.78 -4.98 -4.41
CA TRP A 104 7.26 -6.36 -4.29
C TRP A 104 7.06 -6.78 -2.84
N CYS A 105 8.01 -6.48 -1.95
CA CYS A 105 7.89 -6.78 -0.51
C CYS A 105 6.77 -5.98 0.17
N ASN A 106 6.47 -4.77 -0.31
CA ASN A 106 5.40 -3.95 0.26
C ASN A 106 4.01 -4.43 -0.18
N ASN A 107 3.89 -4.93 -1.42
CA ASN A 107 2.60 -5.31 -2.00
C ASN A 107 2.21 -6.76 -1.76
N SER A 108 3.16 -7.63 -1.42
CA SER A 108 2.93 -9.06 -1.24
C SER A 108 3.09 -9.50 0.20
N GLN A 109 2.37 -10.56 0.57
CA GLN A 109 2.53 -11.31 1.82
C GLN A 109 2.86 -12.79 1.53
N LEU A 110 3.26 -13.09 0.30
CA LEU A 110 3.63 -14.43 -0.14
C LEU A 110 5.14 -14.63 0.03
N PRO A 111 5.60 -15.71 0.70
CA PRO A 111 7.03 -15.94 0.92
C PRO A 111 7.85 -15.91 -0.36
N VAL A 112 7.34 -16.52 -1.45
CA VAL A 112 8.04 -16.58 -2.74
C VAL A 112 8.35 -15.21 -3.32
N ASP A 113 7.47 -14.22 -3.15
CA ASP A 113 7.65 -12.88 -3.69
C ASP A 113 8.79 -12.14 -2.96
N HIS A 114 8.91 -12.35 -1.65
CA HIS A 114 9.99 -11.81 -0.83
C HIS A 114 11.34 -12.46 -1.15
N ILE A 115 11.35 -13.77 -1.46
CA ILE A 115 12.56 -14.46 -1.92
C ILE A 115 12.99 -13.94 -3.29
N LEU A 116 12.05 -13.70 -4.21
CA LEU A 116 12.33 -13.11 -5.53
C LEU A 116 12.88 -11.68 -5.41
N ALA A 117 12.41 -10.92 -4.43
CA ALA A 117 12.93 -9.60 -4.10
C ALA A 117 14.33 -9.63 -3.44
N GLY A 118 14.78 -10.80 -2.96
CA GLY A 118 16.04 -10.96 -2.23
C GLY A 118 15.96 -10.59 -0.75
N SER A 119 14.76 -10.31 -0.23
CA SER A 119 14.54 -10.07 1.20
C SER A 119 14.29 -11.39 1.93
N PHE A 120 15.37 -12.14 2.16
CA PHE A 120 15.26 -13.47 2.78
C PHE A 120 14.75 -13.43 4.21
N GLU A 121 15.09 -12.41 4.98
CA GLU A 121 14.63 -12.27 6.37
C GLU A 121 13.10 -12.16 6.45
N THR A 122 12.50 -11.30 5.62
CA THR A 122 11.05 -11.13 5.60
C THR A 122 10.35 -12.38 5.06
N ALA A 123 10.92 -13.07 4.07
CA ALA A 123 10.41 -14.35 3.60
C ALA A 123 10.45 -15.44 4.68
N MET A 124 11.55 -15.52 5.45
CA MET A 124 11.69 -16.48 6.56
C MET A 124 10.68 -16.19 7.66
N ARG A 125 10.45 -14.91 8.00
CA ARG A 125 9.42 -14.51 8.95
C ARG A 125 8.03 -14.93 8.49
N LEU A 126 7.68 -14.69 7.21
CA LEU A 126 6.39 -15.13 6.66
C LEU A 126 6.24 -16.66 6.72
N LEU A 127 7.27 -17.43 6.38
CA LEU A 127 7.23 -18.91 6.49
C LEU A 127 7.13 -19.39 7.94
N HIS A 128 7.78 -18.69 8.87
CA HIS A 128 7.67 -18.98 10.29
C HIS A 128 6.25 -18.74 10.80
N ASP A 129 5.68 -17.56 10.49
CA ASP A 129 4.38 -17.15 10.99
C ASP A 129 3.22 -17.92 10.32
N GLN A 130 3.34 -18.25 9.03
CA GLN A 130 2.26 -18.90 8.26
C GLN A 130 2.31 -20.44 8.32
N VAL A 131 3.52 -21.04 8.28
CA VAL A 131 3.70 -22.50 8.14
C VAL A 131 4.45 -23.12 9.33
N GLY A 132 5.01 -22.31 10.23
CA GLY A 132 5.73 -22.79 11.41
C GLY A 132 7.14 -23.30 11.11
N VAL A 133 7.78 -22.81 10.03
CA VAL A 133 9.15 -23.22 9.69
C VAL A 133 10.14 -22.63 10.71
N THR A 134 10.92 -23.48 11.36
CA THR A 134 11.97 -23.08 12.31
C THR A 134 13.37 -23.36 11.79
N ASN A 135 13.54 -24.45 11.03
CA ASN A 135 14.81 -24.82 10.43
C ASN A 135 14.83 -24.51 8.93
N PHE A 136 15.57 -23.47 8.55
CA PHE A 136 15.72 -23.04 7.15
C PHE A 136 16.89 -23.71 6.41
N GLY A 137 17.65 -24.60 7.05
CA GLY A 137 18.76 -25.32 6.42
C GLY A 137 18.37 -26.03 5.10
N PRO A 138 17.28 -26.85 5.09
CA PRO A 138 16.80 -27.51 3.88
C PRO A 138 16.28 -26.55 2.79
N TYR A 139 15.89 -25.33 3.17
CA TYR A 139 15.35 -24.32 2.25
C TYR A 139 16.43 -23.58 1.46
N LYS A 140 17.71 -23.68 1.85
CA LYS A 140 18.81 -22.90 1.26
C LYS A 140 18.85 -22.97 -0.27
N GLN A 141 18.76 -24.18 -0.83
CA GLN A 141 18.81 -24.36 -2.28
C GLN A 141 17.58 -23.77 -2.98
N LEU A 142 16.39 -23.95 -2.41
CA LEU A 142 15.14 -23.40 -2.94
C LEU A 142 15.14 -21.88 -2.92
N PHE A 143 15.69 -21.27 -1.87
CA PHE A 143 15.80 -19.81 -1.74
C PHE A 143 16.75 -19.23 -2.79
N LEU A 144 17.95 -19.81 -2.93
CA LEU A 144 18.94 -19.33 -3.90
C LEU A 144 18.46 -19.50 -5.34
N GLN A 145 17.88 -20.65 -5.67
CA GLN A 145 17.31 -20.91 -7.01
C GLN A 145 16.12 -19.99 -7.31
N THR A 146 15.35 -19.61 -6.29
CA THR A 146 14.25 -18.67 -6.45
C THR A 146 14.75 -17.25 -6.63
N PHE A 147 15.72 -16.82 -5.84
CA PHE A 147 16.34 -15.52 -6.01
C PHE A 147 17.01 -15.35 -7.38
N SER A 148 17.67 -16.39 -7.90
CA SER A 148 18.37 -16.31 -9.18
C SER A 148 17.43 -16.09 -10.37
N ARG A 149 16.15 -16.45 -10.26
CA ARG A 149 15.15 -16.23 -11.33
C ARG A 149 14.34 -14.93 -11.17
N GLY A 150 14.61 -14.13 -10.13
CA GLY A 150 13.81 -12.94 -9.82
C GLY A 150 14.06 -11.74 -10.74
N ARG A 151 15.22 -11.68 -11.41
CA ARG A 151 15.63 -10.51 -12.21
C ARG A 151 16.31 -10.93 -13.50
N THR A 152 16.07 -10.17 -14.56
CA THR A 152 16.82 -10.26 -15.82
C THR A 152 17.91 -9.20 -15.83
N THR A 153 18.90 -9.35 -16.70
CA THR A 153 19.94 -8.33 -16.88
C THR A 153 20.12 -8.01 -18.36
N PHE A 154 20.37 -6.76 -18.67
CA PHE A 154 20.63 -6.28 -20.01
C PHE A 154 21.65 -5.15 -19.99
N GLN A 155 22.41 -5.01 -21.06
CA GLN A 155 23.44 -3.98 -21.19
C GLN A 155 22.84 -2.77 -21.91
N ALA A 156 22.88 -1.60 -21.26
CA ALA A 156 22.40 -0.36 -21.86
C ALA A 156 23.49 0.25 -22.78
N LEU A 157 24.65 0.53 -22.22
CA LEU A 157 25.80 1.13 -22.91
C LEU A 157 27.02 0.22 -22.76
N PRO A 158 27.88 0.12 -23.80
CA PRO A 158 29.17 -0.57 -23.68
C PRO A 158 30.02 -0.01 -22.54
N SER A 159 30.76 -0.88 -21.85
CA SER A 159 31.69 -0.53 -20.78
C SER A 159 31.06 0.07 -19.50
N LEU A 160 29.73 0.08 -19.38
CA LEU A 160 29.03 0.42 -18.13
C LEU A 160 28.45 -0.82 -17.45
N PRO A 161 28.19 -0.78 -16.12
CA PRO A 161 27.51 -1.86 -15.43
C PRO A 161 26.16 -2.22 -16.07
N ALA A 162 25.84 -3.50 -16.11
CA ALA A 162 24.57 -3.97 -16.65
C ALA A 162 23.40 -3.51 -15.79
N MET A 163 22.27 -3.27 -16.45
CA MET A 163 21.01 -2.93 -15.80
C MET A 163 20.25 -4.20 -15.43
N TYR A 164 19.35 -4.08 -14.45
CA TYR A 164 18.46 -5.16 -14.05
C TYR A 164 17.02 -4.86 -14.48
N GLY A 165 16.37 -5.86 -15.06
CA GLY A 165 14.94 -5.88 -15.33
C GLY A 165 14.20 -6.69 -14.26
N PHE A 166 13.05 -6.19 -13.83
CA PHE A 166 12.20 -6.82 -12.83
C PHE A 166 10.88 -7.23 -13.50
N PRO A 167 10.76 -8.47 -14.01
CA PRO A 167 9.56 -8.90 -14.72
C PRO A 167 8.38 -9.06 -13.75
N HIS A 168 7.22 -8.53 -14.13
CA HIS A 168 6.02 -8.52 -13.30
C HIS A 168 4.95 -9.49 -13.81
N ARG A 169 4.22 -10.15 -12.89
CA ARG A 169 3.05 -10.97 -13.27
C ARG A 169 1.88 -10.12 -13.74
N ASN A 170 1.71 -8.94 -13.15
CA ASN A 170 0.68 -7.96 -13.47
C ASN A 170 1.20 -6.79 -14.32
N TRP A 171 2.13 -7.05 -15.24
CA TRP A 171 2.85 -6.01 -16.01
C TRP A 171 1.94 -5.02 -16.78
N LYS A 172 0.70 -5.39 -17.11
CA LYS A 172 -0.26 -4.52 -17.79
C LYS A 172 -0.86 -3.43 -16.90
N GLU A 173 -0.99 -3.70 -15.60
CA GLU A 173 -1.76 -2.88 -14.63
C GLU A 173 -0.93 -2.43 -13.42
N ALA A 174 0.26 -3.00 -13.23
CA ALA A 174 1.13 -2.78 -12.08
C ALA A 174 1.49 -1.32 -11.82
N GLY A 175 1.65 -0.51 -12.88
CA GLY A 175 2.27 0.82 -12.78
C GLY A 175 3.61 0.77 -12.03
N LEU A 176 3.96 1.87 -11.35
CA LEU A 176 5.19 1.93 -10.53
C LEU A 176 5.01 1.38 -9.11
N LYS A 177 3.80 1.46 -8.55
CA LYS A 177 3.56 1.19 -7.12
C LYS A 177 2.93 -0.17 -6.83
N ASN A 178 2.21 -0.78 -7.78
CA ASN A 178 1.44 -2.01 -7.55
C ASN A 178 2.10 -3.25 -8.19
N ALA A 179 3.40 -3.19 -8.48
CA ALA A 179 4.12 -4.27 -9.11
C ALA A 179 4.23 -5.52 -8.23
N LEU A 180 4.08 -6.69 -8.85
CA LEU A 180 4.28 -8.00 -8.25
C LEU A 180 5.17 -8.88 -9.14
N PRO A 181 6.06 -9.71 -8.57
CA PRO A 181 7.03 -10.47 -9.35
C PRO A 181 6.37 -11.58 -10.19
N ALA A 182 7.04 -11.92 -11.29
CA ALA A 182 6.62 -13.00 -12.17
C ALA A 182 6.60 -14.37 -11.48
N VAL A 183 5.61 -15.20 -11.84
CA VAL A 183 5.44 -16.55 -11.28
C VAL A 183 6.35 -17.52 -12.02
N GLY A 184 7.35 -18.07 -11.32
CA GLY A 184 8.34 -19.00 -11.89
C GLY A 184 8.14 -20.48 -11.54
N LEU A 185 7.19 -20.80 -10.66
CA LEU A 185 6.84 -22.16 -10.29
C LEU A 185 5.31 -22.26 -10.23
N LYS A 186 4.73 -23.18 -11.00
CA LYS A 186 3.28 -23.41 -11.03
C LYS A 186 2.94 -24.75 -10.38
N LEU A 187 1.67 -24.90 -9.98
CA LEU A 187 1.15 -26.15 -9.43
C LEU A 187 1.38 -27.34 -10.38
N ASN A 188 1.15 -27.14 -11.67
CA ASN A 188 1.39 -28.17 -12.71
C ASN A 188 2.83 -28.70 -12.71
N ASP A 189 3.83 -27.86 -12.41
CA ASP A 189 5.22 -28.29 -12.35
C ASP A 189 5.46 -29.25 -11.17
N LEU A 190 4.79 -29.03 -10.04
CA LEU A 190 4.86 -29.92 -8.88
C LEU A 190 4.14 -31.25 -9.16
N ILE A 191 2.97 -31.20 -9.80
CA ILE A 191 2.22 -32.40 -10.20
C ILE A 191 3.04 -33.27 -11.16
N GLN A 192 3.72 -32.66 -12.14
CA GLN A 192 4.61 -33.40 -13.04
C GLN A 192 5.79 -34.03 -12.30
N ARG A 193 6.40 -33.33 -11.35
CA ARG A 193 7.47 -33.90 -10.49
C ARG A 193 6.96 -35.04 -9.61
N LEU A 194 5.70 -35.01 -9.20
CA LEU A 194 5.07 -36.06 -8.41
C LEU A 194 5.02 -37.39 -9.17
N GLN A 195 4.75 -37.35 -10.49
CA GLN A 195 4.75 -38.55 -11.33
C GLN A 195 6.11 -39.25 -11.35
N LEU A 196 7.20 -38.48 -11.39
CA LEU A 196 8.55 -39.03 -11.29
C LEU A 196 8.79 -39.68 -9.92
N CYS A 197 8.26 -39.11 -8.84
CA CYS A 197 8.39 -39.68 -7.50
C CYS A 197 7.66 -41.04 -7.40
N TYR A 198 6.49 -41.17 -8.04
CA TYR A 198 5.79 -42.46 -8.12
C TYR A 198 6.61 -43.51 -8.86
N GLN A 199 7.21 -43.14 -10.01
CA GLN A 199 8.07 -44.05 -10.77
C GLN A 199 9.29 -44.51 -9.95
N LEU A 200 9.97 -43.60 -9.25
CA LEU A 200 11.11 -43.93 -8.38
C LEU A 200 10.71 -44.88 -7.24
N THR A 201 9.51 -44.69 -6.69
CA THR A 201 8.96 -45.56 -5.64
C THR A 201 8.68 -46.95 -6.18
N THR A 202 8.07 -47.07 -7.36
CA THR A 202 7.82 -48.36 -8.02
C THR A 202 9.12 -49.06 -8.43
N ALA A 203 10.17 -48.30 -8.76
CA ALA A 203 11.50 -48.82 -9.08
C ALA A 203 12.32 -49.24 -7.84
N GLY A 204 11.79 -49.08 -6.62
CA GLY A 204 12.45 -49.45 -5.37
C GLY A 204 13.54 -48.47 -4.90
N LYS A 205 13.67 -47.29 -5.51
CA LYS A 205 14.65 -46.25 -5.14
C LYS A 205 14.09 -45.31 -4.07
N PHE A 206 13.86 -45.85 -2.88
CA PHE A 206 13.14 -45.12 -1.83
C PHE A 206 13.87 -43.88 -1.31
N GLU A 207 15.20 -43.94 -1.16
CA GLU A 207 15.99 -42.79 -0.69
C GLU A 207 15.82 -41.58 -1.63
N GLU A 208 15.98 -41.80 -2.93
CA GLU A 208 15.85 -40.77 -3.97
C GLU A 208 14.39 -40.27 -4.06
N ALA A 209 13.41 -41.17 -3.93
CA ALA A 209 12.00 -40.80 -3.91
C ALA A 209 11.66 -39.89 -2.71
N VAL A 210 12.13 -40.23 -1.50
CA VAL A 210 11.89 -39.45 -0.28
C VAL A 210 12.49 -38.05 -0.39
N GLU A 211 13.70 -37.93 -0.96
CA GLU A 211 14.31 -36.61 -1.22
C GLU A 211 13.46 -35.78 -2.17
N LYS A 212 12.97 -36.36 -3.28
CA LYS A 212 12.12 -35.65 -4.24
C LYS A 212 10.76 -35.27 -3.65
N PHE A 213 10.13 -36.16 -2.89
CA PHE A 213 8.89 -35.84 -2.16
C PHE A 213 9.09 -34.70 -1.17
N ARG A 214 10.20 -34.71 -0.42
CA ARG A 214 10.54 -33.62 0.50
C ARG A 214 10.71 -32.29 -0.24
N LEU A 215 11.39 -32.29 -1.38
CA LEU A 215 11.54 -31.08 -2.20
C LEU A 215 10.21 -30.53 -2.70
N ILE A 216 9.28 -31.41 -3.11
CA ILE A 216 7.92 -30.99 -3.50
C ILE A 216 7.20 -30.36 -2.31
N LEU A 217 7.22 -31.01 -1.14
CA LEU A 217 6.58 -30.51 0.08
C LEU A 217 7.12 -29.13 0.50
N LEU A 218 8.44 -28.96 0.47
CA LEU A 218 9.07 -27.67 0.78
C LEU A 218 8.79 -26.59 -0.28
N SER A 219 8.47 -26.97 -1.52
CA SER A 219 8.14 -26.05 -2.61
C SER A 219 6.68 -25.57 -2.57
N VAL A 220 5.79 -26.29 -1.89
CA VAL A 220 4.36 -25.94 -1.79
C VAL A 220 4.13 -24.53 -1.21
N PRO A 221 4.74 -24.13 -0.09
CA PRO A 221 4.61 -22.77 0.45
C PRO A 221 5.18 -21.66 -0.45
N LEU A 222 5.90 -22.03 -1.52
CA LEU A 222 6.52 -21.11 -2.47
C LEU A 222 5.70 -20.96 -3.77
N LEU A 223 4.47 -21.49 -3.80
CA LEU A 223 3.57 -21.33 -4.92
C LEU A 223 2.80 -20.00 -4.83
N VAL A 224 2.55 -19.43 -6.01
CA VAL A 224 1.53 -18.39 -6.19
C VAL A 224 0.34 -19.05 -6.86
N VAL A 225 -0.83 -18.91 -6.24
CA VAL A 225 -2.06 -19.60 -6.64
C VAL A 225 -3.15 -18.55 -6.84
N ASP A 226 -3.87 -18.64 -7.96
CA ASP A 226 -4.89 -17.65 -8.32
C ASP A 226 -6.29 -18.04 -7.81
N ASN A 227 -6.59 -19.35 -7.79
CA ASN A 227 -7.94 -19.87 -7.54
C ASN A 227 -8.07 -20.63 -6.22
N LYS A 228 -9.23 -20.51 -5.55
CA LYS A 228 -9.54 -21.31 -4.34
C LYS A 228 -9.52 -22.83 -4.59
N GLN A 229 -9.80 -23.26 -5.82
CA GLN A 229 -9.72 -24.67 -6.21
C GLN A 229 -8.28 -25.18 -6.19
N GLU A 230 -7.35 -24.43 -6.77
CA GLU A 230 -5.93 -24.77 -6.74
C GLU A 230 -5.38 -24.77 -5.30
N ILE A 231 -5.88 -23.89 -4.41
CA ILE A 231 -5.54 -23.93 -2.98
C ILE A 231 -5.97 -25.27 -2.35
N ALA A 232 -7.11 -25.83 -2.77
CA ALA A 232 -7.56 -27.13 -2.29
C ALA A 232 -6.72 -28.28 -2.85
N GLU A 233 -6.24 -28.18 -4.10
CA GLU A 233 -5.35 -29.18 -4.71
C GLU A 233 -3.93 -29.17 -4.12
N VAL A 234 -3.48 -28.01 -3.63
CA VAL A 234 -2.16 -27.84 -2.98
C VAL A 234 -2.14 -28.41 -1.55
N ARG A 235 -3.31 -28.53 -0.91
CA ARG A 235 -3.46 -28.95 0.49
C ARG A 235 -3.47 -30.47 0.67
#